data_AF-A0A9D6EWT9-F1
#
_entry.id   AF-A0A9D6EWT9-F1
#
_cell.length_a   1.000
_cell.length_b   1.000
_cell.length_c   1.000
_cell.angle_alpha   90.00
_cell.angle_beta   90.00
_cell.angle_gamma   90.00
#
_symmetry.space_group_name_H-M   'P 1'
#
loop_
_entity.id
_entity.type
_entity.pdbx_description
1 polymer ?
#
loop_
_entity_poly.entity_id
_entity_poly.type
_entity_poly.pdbx_seq_one_letter_code
_entity_poly.pdbx_strand_id
1 'polypeptide(L)'
;MQKGRDTQRKSDLSEVQKVLEQYYRDNGQYPSHSDYKIVRLDGSTAEWGERWMPYMDKLPKDPLESRQYVYYAGSAAESRQSYRLYASLERGKKDPQACAGICPGASSAGLDNVCGGDGCNYGVTSANISP
;
A
#
# COMPACT_ATOMS: atom_id res chain seq x y z
N MET A 1 10.55 7.85 -18.82
CA MET A 1 9.18 7.38 -18.54
C MET A 1 9.12 6.54 -17.25
N GLN A 2 9.77 5.37 -17.17
CA GLN A 2 9.78 4.49 -15.98
C GLN A 2 10.17 5.22 -14.67
N LYS A 3 11.31 5.92 -14.66
CA LYS A 3 11.78 6.67 -13.47
C LYS A 3 10.75 7.69 -12.96
N GLY A 4 10.00 8.33 -13.86
CA GLY A 4 8.96 9.29 -13.49
C GLY A 4 7.77 8.62 -12.82
N ARG A 5 7.29 7.50 -13.39
CA ARG A 5 6.20 6.70 -12.79
C ARG A 5 6.61 6.09 -11.45
N ASP A 6 7.85 5.61 -11.33
CA ASP A 6 8.35 5.12 -10.03
C ASP A 6 8.44 6.23 -8.99
N THR A 7 8.77 7.45 -9.39
CA THR A 7 8.72 8.62 -8.49
C THR A 7 7.28 8.90 -8.06
N GLN A 8 6.31 8.80 -8.97
CA GLN A 8 4.89 8.92 -8.66
C GLN A 8 4.44 7.86 -7.66
N ARG A 9 4.69 6.57 -7.93
CA ARG A 9 4.31 5.45 -7.04
C ARG A 9 4.83 5.63 -5.61
N LYS A 10 6.07 6.09 -5.47
CA LYS A 10 6.67 6.38 -4.16
C LYS A 10 5.97 7.54 -3.46
N SER A 11 5.67 8.61 -4.19
CA SER A 11 4.92 9.75 -3.65
C SER A 11 3.52 9.33 -3.21
N ASP A 12 2.82 8.56 -4.04
CA ASP A 12 1.48 8.03 -3.77
C ASP A 12 1.46 7.22 -2.48
N LEU A 13 2.38 6.26 -2.34
CA LEU A 13 2.52 5.43 -1.14
C LEU A 13 2.83 6.28 0.11
N SER A 14 3.68 7.30 -0.03
CA SER A 14 3.99 8.22 1.07
C SER A 14 2.78 9.05 1.51
N GLU A 15 1.94 9.46 0.55
CA GLU A 15 0.71 10.21 0.85
C GLU A 15 -0.31 9.32 1.57
N VAL A 16 -0.56 8.12 1.05
CA VAL A 16 -1.47 7.14 1.67
C VAL A 16 -0.98 6.76 3.06
N GLN A 17 0.33 6.58 3.27
CA GLN A 17 0.91 6.34 4.60
C GLN A 17 0.56 7.46 5.59
N LYS A 18 0.76 8.74 5.24
CA LYS A 18 0.42 9.86 6.13
C LYS A 18 -1.05 9.86 6.53
N VAL A 19 -1.92 9.52 5.59
CA VAL A 19 -3.36 9.44 5.82
C VAL A 19 -3.73 8.23 6.69
N LEU A 20 -3.10 7.08 6.50
CA LEU A 20 -3.27 5.90 7.36
C LEU A 20 -2.87 6.20 8.81
N GLU A 21 -1.78 6.96 9.01
CA GLU A 21 -1.40 7.41 10.35
C GLU A 21 -2.42 8.38 10.97
N GLN A 22 -3.04 9.24 10.15
CA GLN A 22 -4.16 10.08 10.63
C GLN A 22 -5.37 9.22 11.01
N TYR A 23 -5.75 8.26 10.17
CA TYR A 23 -6.83 7.32 10.48
C TYR A 23 -6.56 6.60 11.81
N TYR A 24 -5.32 6.11 12.03
CA TYR A 24 -4.95 5.46 13.27
C TYR A 24 -5.12 6.37 14.48
N ARG A 25 -4.69 7.64 14.41
CA ARG A 25 -4.87 8.61 15.50
C ARG A 25 -6.34 8.81 15.87
N ASP A 26 -7.24 8.77 14.89
CA ASP A 26 -8.67 9.02 15.11
C ASP A 26 -9.43 7.77 15.58
N ASN A 27 -8.96 6.57 15.18
CA ASN A 27 -9.70 5.31 15.37
C ASN A 27 -9.00 4.31 16.31
N GLY A 28 -7.76 4.56 16.71
CA GLY A 28 -6.94 3.67 17.56
C GLY A 28 -6.44 2.39 16.87
N GLN A 29 -6.68 2.24 15.57
CA GLN A 29 -6.31 1.08 14.76
C GLN A 29 -6.25 1.47 13.28
N TYR A 30 -5.52 0.72 12.47
CA TYR A 30 -5.55 0.90 11.02
C TYR A 30 -6.84 0.31 10.41
N PRO A 31 -7.26 0.80 9.23
CA PRO A 31 -8.41 0.25 8.52
C PRO A 31 -8.24 -1.24 8.26
N SER A 32 -9.35 -2.01 8.27
CA SER A 32 -9.31 -3.35 7.72
C SER A 32 -9.07 -3.32 6.22
N HIS A 33 -8.74 -4.48 5.64
CA HIS A 33 -8.56 -4.61 4.21
C HIS A 33 -9.45 -5.72 3.65
N SER A 34 -9.78 -5.61 2.37
CA SER A 34 -10.45 -6.64 1.59
C SER A 34 -9.92 -6.55 0.17
N ASP A 35 -9.56 -7.69 -0.44
CA ASP A 35 -8.98 -7.72 -1.80
C ASP A 35 -7.85 -6.68 -1.99
N TYR A 36 -6.94 -6.62 -1.00
CA TYR A 36 -5.78 -5.73 -0.98
C TYR A 36 -6.08 -4.22 -1.01
N LYS A 37 -7.32 -3.84 -0.68
CA LYS A 37 -7.81 -2.46 -0.65
C LYS A 37 -8.27 -2.08 0.74
N ILE A 38 -8.40 -0.79 0.98
CA ILE A 38 -8.85 -0.23 2.26
C ILE A 38 -10.36 -0.42 2.39
N VAL A 39 -10.80 -0.95 3.52
CA VAL A 39 -12.22 -0.97 3.90
C VAL A 39 -12.55 0.31 4.66
N ARG A 40 -13.57 1.02 4.21
CA ARG A 40 -14.09 2.25 4.81
C ARG A 40 -14.82 1.94 6.12
N LEU A 41 -15.10 3.00 6.89
CA LEU A 41 -15.84 2.89 8.15
C LEU A 41 -17.27 2.37 7.98
N ASP A 42 -17.88 2.60 6.81
CA ASP A 42 -19.21 2.08 6.46
C ASP A 42 -19.19 0.60 6.01
N GLY A 43 -18.02 -0.04 6.02
CA GLY A 43 -17.83 -1.43 5.60
C GLY A 43 -17.66 -1.62 4.08
N SER A 44 -17.78 -0.57 3.27
CA SER A 44 -17.51 -0.65 1.83
C SER A 44 -16.00 -0.68 1.55
N THR A 45 -15.60 -1.36 0.48
CA THR A 45 -14.20 -1.36 0.03
C THR A 45 -13.96 -0.14 -0.88
N ALA A 46 -12.93 0.64 -0.59
CA ALA A 46 -12.52 1.77 -1.43
C ALA A 46 -11.60 1.29 -2.55
N GLU A 47 -12.00 1.50 -3.81
CA GLU A 47 -11.15 1.18 -4.95
C GLU A 47 -10.00 2.20 -5.09
N TRP A 48 -8.86 1.76 -5.65
CA TRP A 48 -7.78 2.69 -6.00
C TRP A 48 -8.26 3.66 -7.08
N GLY A 49 -8.13 4.97 -6.83
CA GLY A 49 -8.73 6.01 -7.67
C GLY A 49 -10.07 6.54 -7.17
N GLU A 50 -10.67 5.95 -6.15
CA GLU A 50 -11.90 6.44 -5.52
C GLU A 50 -11.65 7.34 -4.31
N ARG A 51 -12.72 7.99 -3.84
CA ARG A 51 -12.68 8.77 -2.60
C ARG A 51 -12.55 7.87 -1.37
N TRP A 52 -11.84 8.37 -0.37
CA TRP A 52 -11.79 7.78 0.97
C TRP A 52 -11.99 8.87 2.03
N MET A 53 -13.20 9.41 2.06
CA MET A 53 -13.57 10.48 2.98
C MET A 53 -13.73 9.97 4.42
N PRO A 54 -13.43 10.81 5.43
CA PRO A 54 -12.97 12.20 5.33
C PRO A 54 -11.45 12.36 5.13
N TYR A 55 -10.72 11.27 4.96
CA TYR A 55 -9.27 11.22 5.08
C TYR A 55 -8.51 11.60 3.81
N MET A 56 -9.06 11.27 2.64
CA MET A 56 -8.45 11.52 1.34
C MET A 56 -9.52 11.66 0.27
N ASP A 57 -9.49 12.77 -0.48
CA ASP A 57 -10.49 13.01 -1.55
C ASP A 57 -10.33 12.00 -2.68
N LYS A 58 -9.11 11.50 -2.95
CA LYS A 58 -8.89 10.47 -3.95
C LYS A 58 -7.69 9.60 -3.61
N LEU A 59 -7.92 8.31 -3.42
CA LEU A 59 -6.86 7.31 -3.32
C LEU A 59 -6.08 7.28 -4.64
N PRO A 60 -4.73 7.29 -4.61
CA PRO A 60 -3.94 7.20 -5.82
C PRO A 60 -4.11 5.81 -6.46
N LYS A 61 -4.11 5.75 -7.78
CA LYS A 61 -4.12 4.50 -8.56
C LYS A 61 -2.79 4.38 -9.31
N ASP A 62 -2.26 3.17 -9.45
CA ASP A 62 -1.08 2.96 -10.28
C ASP A 62 -1.34 3.49 -11.71
N PRO A 63 -0.40 4.24 -12.31
CA PRO A 63 -0.56 4.76 -13.66
C PRO A 63 -0.61 3.69 -14.76
N LEU A 64 -0.27 2.43 -14.46
CA LEU A 64 -0.38 1.31 -15.39
C LEU A 64 -1.54 0.40 -14.99
N GLU A 65 -2.48 0.16 -15.91
CA GLU A 65 -3.64 -0.70 -15.68
C GLU A 65 -3.29 -2.15 -15.33
N SER A 66 -2.09 -2.63 -15.69
CA SER A 66 -1.60 -3.96 -15.33
C SER A 66 -0.97 -4.05 -13.93
N ARG A 67 -1.03 -2.97 -13.15
CA ARG A 67 -0.45 -2.87 -11.81
C ARG A 67 -1.47 -2.26 -10.86
N GLN A 68 -1.28 -2.56 -9.57
CA GLN A 68 -2.10 -1.99 -8.51
C GLN A 68 -1.26 -1.78 -7.26
N TYR A 69 -1.72 -0.88 -6.40
CA TYR A 69 -1.23 -0.79 -5.04
C TYR A 69 -1.89 -1.87 -4.18
N VAL A 70 -1.20 -2.25 -3.11
CA VAL A 70 -1.61 -3.35 -2.25
C VAL A 70 -1.56 -2.87 -0.82
N TYR A 71 -2.71 -2.79 -0.17
CA TYR A 71 -2.86 -2.52 1.25
C TYR A 71 -3.20 -3.82 1.99
N TYR A 72 -2.40 -4.15 2.99
CA TYR A 72 -2.57 -5.35 3.81
C TYR A 72 -2.40 -4.99 5.29
N ALA A 73 -3.49 -5.04 6.04
CA ALA A 73 -3.50 -4.79 7.47
C ALA A 73 -3.41 -6.10 8.26
N GLY A 74 -2.88 -6.03 9.49
CA GLY A 74 -2.96 -7.13 10.45
C GLY A 74 -4.41 -7.57 10.73
N SER A 75 -4.58 -8.71 11.39
CA SER A 75 -5.93 -9.23 11.64
C SER A 75 -6.69 -8.42 12.69
N ALA A 76 -8.03 -8.58 12.72
CA ALA A 76 -8.85 -8.00 13.78
C ALA A 76 -8.47 -8.53 15.17
N ALA A 77 -8.03 -9.79 15.25
CA ALA A 77 -7.57 -10.43 16.48
C ALA A 77 -6.29 -9.77 17.04
N GLU A 78 -5.49 -9.14 16.18
CA GLU A 78 -4.27 -8.40 16.55
C GLU A 78 -4.54 -6.88 16.65
N SER A 79 -5.80 -6.49 16.79
CA SER A 79 -6.23 -5.10 16.91
C SER A 79 -5.80 -4.18 15.76
N ARG A 80 -5.44 -4.72 14.58
CA ARG A 80 -4.99 -3.95 13.39
C ARG A 80 -3.97 -2.86 13.73
N GLN A 81 -2.94 -3.22 14.49
CA GLN A 81 -1.89 -2.29 14.94
C GLN A 81 -0.73 -2.15 13.95
N SER A 82 -0.78 -2.86 12.82
CA SER A 82 0.21 -2.75 11.76
C SER A 82 -0.43 -2.89 10.38
N TYR A 83 0.21 -2.28 9.39
CA TYR A 83 -0.15 -2.43 7.99
C TYR A 83 1.09 -2.45 7.10
N ARG A 84 0.90 -3.00 5.91
CA ARG A 84 1.86 -3.00 4.81
C ARG A 84 1.20 -2.39 3.58
N LEU A 85 1.92 -1.53 2.89
CA LEU A 85 1.47 -0.90 1.65
C LEU A 85 2.55 -1.08 0.58
N TYR A 86 2.22 -1.72 -0.54
CA TYR A 86 3.18 -2.07 -1.58
C TYR A 86 2.81 -1.53 -2.96
N ALA A 87 3.84 -1.43 -3.81
CA ALA A 87 3.74 -1.17 -5.24
C ALA A 87 4.82 -1.97 -5.99
N SER A 88 4.68 -2.04 -7.32
CA SER A 88 5.71 -2.56 -8.22
C SER A 88 6.40 -1.42 -8.96
N LEU A 89 7.65 -1.13 -8.61
CA LEU A 89 8.52 -0.19 -9.33
C LEU A 89 9.04 -0.84 -10.61
N GLU A 90 8.98 -0.12 -11.72
CA GLU A 90 9.41 -0.58 -13.05
C GLU A 90 10.92 -0.70 -13.17
N ARG A 91 11.68 0.08 -12.41
CA ARG A 91 13.14 -0.02 -12.39
C ARG A 91 13.64 -1.19 -11.54
N GLY A 92 12.78 -1.78 -10.70
CA GLY A 92 13.10 -2.90 -9.82
C GLY A 92 14.42 -2.68 -9.08
N LYS A 93 15.31 -3.67 -9.14
CA LYS A 93 16.64 -3.66 -8.49
C LYS A 93 17.56 -2.50 -8.90
N LYS A 94 17.26 -1.77 -9.99
CA LYS A 94 18.01 -0.56 -10.40
C LYS A 94 17.61 0.68 -9.61
N ASP A 95 16.55 0.60 -8.82
CA ASP A 95 16.16 1.64 -7.89
C ASP A 95 16.68 1.28 -6.48
N PRO A 96 17.47 2.16 -5.84
CA PRO A 96 18.09 1.85 -4.55
C PRO A 96 17.09 1.75 -3.39
N GLN A 97 15.86 2.24 -3.56
CA GLN A 97 14.80 2.10 -2.56
C GLN A 97 13.93 0.87 -2.81
N ALA A 98 14.10 0.18 -3.94
CA ALA A 98 13.43 -1.09 -4.18
C ALA A 98 14.11 -2.22 -3.39
N CYS A 99 13.30 -3.19 -3.00
CA CYS A 99 13.77 -4.46 -2.50
C CYS A 99 14.56 -5.22 -3.58
N ALA A 100 15.45 -6.11 -3.16
CA ALA A 100 16.25 -6.94 -4.08
C ALA A 100 15.42 -8.09 -4.71
N GLY A 101 14.31 -7.74 -5.37
CA GLY A 101 13.25 -8.68 -5.76
C GLY A 101 11.95 -8.27 -5.08
N ILE A 102 11.15 -9.25 -4.67
CA ILE A 102 9.95 -9.02 -3.85
C ILE A 102 10.38 -8.63 -2.43
N CYS A 103 9.69 -7.68 -1.81
CA CYS A 103 9.97 -7.30 -0.44
C CYS A 103 9.67 -8.47 0.52
N PRO A 104 10.55 -8.78 1.48
CA PRO A 104 10.34 -9.91 2.40
C PRO A 104 9.00 -9.84 3.14
N GLY A 105 8.57 -8.63 3.53
CA GLY A 105 7.27 -8.42 4.16
C GLY A 105 6.10 -8.74 3.22
N ALA A 106 6.26 -8.56 1.91
CA ALA A 106 5.25 -8.94 0.92
C ALA A 106 5.19 -10.47 0.74
N SER A 107 6.34 -11.14 0.59
CA SER A 107 6.39 -12.61 0.47
C SER A 107 5.85 -13.31 1.73
N SER A 108 6.16 -12.80 2.92
CA SER A 108 5.63 -13.36 4.17
C SER A 108 4.11 -13.24 4.30
N ALA A 109 3.50 -12.29 3.59
CA ALA A 109 2.05 -12.07 3.54
C ALA A 109 1.39 -12.72 2.30
N GLY A 110 2.15 -13.47 1.48
CA GLY A 110 1.65 -14.11 0.25
C GLY A 110 1.28 -13.12 -0.86
N LEU A 111 1.94 -11.95 -0.89
CA LEU A 111 1.63 -10.84 -1.81
C LEU A 111 2.55 -10.79 -3.03
N ASP A 112 3.32 -11.85 -3.29
CA ASP A 112 4.46 -11.89 -4.20
C ASP A 112 4.21 -11.21 -5.55
N ASN A 113 3.08 -11.52 -6.20
CA ASN A 113 2.75 -11.04 -7.54
C ASN A 113 1.52 -10.12 -7.59
N VAL A 114 0.98 -9.71 -6.44
CA VAL A 114 -0.30 -9.00 -6.38
C VAL A 114 -0.21 -7.58 -6.96
N CYS A 115 0.93 -6.92 -6.77
CA CYS A 115 1.18 -5.58 -7.32
C CYS A 115 1.31 -5.56 -8.86
N GLY A 116 1.38 -6.73 -9.52
CA GLY A 116 1.72 -6.88 -10.93
C GLY A 116 3.21 -6.62 -11.22
N GLY A 117 3.57 -6.58 -12.50
CA GLY A 117 4.94 -6.32 -12.94
C GLY A 117 5.96 -7.33 -12.39
N ASP A 118 7.02 -6.82 -11.75
CA ASP A 118 8.09 -7.63 -11.13
C ASP A 118 7.77 -8.01 -9.68
N GLY A 119 6.48 -8.02 -9.32
CA GLY A 119 6.00 -8.24 -7.96
C GLY A 119 6.04 -7.00 -7.08
N CYS A 120 5.61 -7.17 -5.83
CA CYS A 120 5.62 -6.12 -4.81
C CYS A 120 7.06 -5.86 -4.32
N ASN A 121 7.79 -5.03 -5.06
CA ASN A 121 9.22 -4.78 -4.88
C ASN A 121 9.53 -3.44 -4.18
N TYR A 122 8.51 -2.70 -3.76
CA TYR A 122 8.64 -1.51 -2.95
C TYR A 122 7.47 -1.41 -1.99
N GLY A 123 7.72 -1.01 -0.75
CA GLY A 123 6.67 -0.82 0.22
C GLY A 123 7.01 0.16 1.31
N VAL A 124 5.95 0.66 1.94
CA VAL A 124 5.98 1.41 3.19
C VAL A 124 5.10 0.71 4.20
N THR A 125 5.47 0.79 5.46
CA THR A 125 4.79 0.09 6.55
C THR A 125 4.49 1.04 7.70
N SER A 126 3.59 0.64 8.58
CA SER A 126 3.48 1.25 9.91
C SER A 126 4.83 1.19 10.63
N ALA A 127 5.14 2.19 11.46
CA ALA A 127 6.43 2.34 12.15
C ALA A 127 6.91 1.10 12.95
N ASN A 128 6.00 0.17 13.26
CA ASN A 128 6.26 -1.01 14.07
C ASN A 128 6.74 -2.25 13.28
N ILE A 129 6.76 -2.22 11.95
CA ILE A 129 7.20 -3.38 11.14
C ILE A 129 8.04 -2.95 9.92
N SER A 130 8.94 -3.82 9.46
CA SER A 130 9.73 -3.57 8.24
C SER A 130 8.96 -3.98 6.97
N PRO A 131 9.10 -3.23 5.85
CA PRO A 131 8.55 -3.60 4.54
C PRO A 131 9.14 -4.89 3.94
#